data_AF-A0AAV6XCP5-F1
#
_entry.id   AF-A0AAV6XCP5-F1
#
_cell.length_a   1.000
_cell.length_b   1.000
_cell.length_c   1.000
_cell.angle_alpha   90.00
_cell.angle_beta   90.00
_cell.angle_gamma   90.00
#
_symmetry.space_group_name_H-M   'P 1'
#
loop_
_entity.id
_entity.type
_entity.pdbx_description
1 polymer ?
#
loop_
_entity_poly.entity_id
_entity_poly.type
_entity_poly.pdbx_seq_one_letter_code
_entity_poly.pdbx_strand_id
1 'polypeptide(L)'
;MQKGLVWKYKGPYPVVAKVGKVSYQLDLPSTLKIHPIFHVSMLRPYQGDEEDPSRGESHRAPPVVTKSFDKEIEEVLSHKVIRRRGVKPTTHYFI
;
A
#
# COMPACT_ATOMS: atom_id res chain seq x y z
N MET A 1 3.92 16.51 -22.80
CA MET A 1 4.46 16.20 -21.45
C MET A 1 3.65 16.96 -20.41
N GLN A 2 2.63 16.36 -19.81
CA GLN A 2 1.98 16.92 -18.62
C GLN A 2 2.39 16.04 -17.43
N LYS A 3 3.19 16.61 -16.52
CA LYS A 3 3.51 15.97 -15.24
C LYS A 3 2.24 16.07 -14.39
N GLY A 4 1.46 15.00 -14.34
CA GLY A 4 0.24 14.93 -13.53
C GLY A 4 0.55 15.35 -12.10
N LEU A 5 -0.26 16.25 -11.55
CA LEU A 5 -0.14 16.74 -10.18
C LEU A 5 -0.53 15.60 -9.23
N VAL A 6 0.40 14.69 -8.95
CA VAL A 6 0.16 13.60 -8.00
C VAL A 6 0.02 14.23 -6.62
N TRP A 7 -1.15 14.08 -6.01
CA TRP A 7 -1.40 14.49 -4.64
C TRP A 7 -0.40 13.81 -3.73
N LYS A 8 0.42 14.61 -3.04
CA LYS A 8 1.58 14.15 -2.25
C LYS A 8 1.19 13.52 -0.91
N TYR A 9 -0.01 13.81 -0.42
CA TYR A 9 -0.50 13.38 0.89
C TYR A 9 -1.80 12.59 0.74
N LYS A 10 -2.01 11.62 1.64
CA LYS A 10 -3.16 10.73 1.66
C LYS A 10 -4.03 11.07 2.85
N GLY A 11 -5.30 11.39 2.58
CA GLY A 11 -6.40 11.44 3.53
C GLY A 11 -6.23 12.38 4.74
N PRO A 12 -7.32 12.82 5.36
CA PRO A 12 -7.31 13.17 6.77
C PRO A 12 -7.30 11.87 7.59
N TYR A 13 -6.27 11.66 8.40
CA TYR A 13 -6.25 10.61 9.42
C TYR A 13 -6.13 11.26 10.80
N PRO A 14 -7.03 10.95 11.74
CA PRO A 14 -6.97 11.54 13.06
C PRO A 14 -5.77 11.01 13.84
N VAL A 15 -5.19 11.86 14.68
CA VAL A 15 -4.10 11.50 15.58
C VAL A 15 -4.70 10.85 16.82
N VAL A 16 -4.35 9.58 17.07
CA VAL A 16 -4.80 8.82 18.24
C VAL A 16 -3.96 9.16 19.46
N ALA A 17 -2.64 9.17 19.31
CA ALA A 17 -1.71 9.37 20.40
C ALA A 17 -0.38 9.98 19.93
N LYS A 18 0.32 10.66 20.84
CA LYS A 18 1.69 11.10 20.63
C LYS A 18 2.65 10.05 21.17
N VAL A 19 3.47 9.46 20.28
CA VAL A 19 4.45 8.42 20.64
C VAL A 19 5.84 9.06 20.69
N GLY A 20 6.27 9.43 21.89
CA GLY A 20 7.57 10.08 22.11
C GLY A 20 7.59 11.56 21.72
N LYS A 21 8.77 12.10 21.43
CA LYS A 21 8.95 13.55 21.23
C LYS A 21 8.43 14.04 19.88
N VAL A 22 8.60 13.23 18.83
CA VAL A 22 8.46 13.64 17.42
C VAL A 22 7.63 12.67 16.57
N SER A 23 7.02 11.64 17.16
CA SER A 23 6.18 10.69 16.43
C SER A 23 4.75 10.70 16.93
N TYR A 24 3.81 10.46 16.02
CA TYR A 24 2.38 10.41 16.29
C TYR A 24 1.79 9.14 15.71
N GLN A 25 0.88 8.54 16.45
CA GLN A 25 0.08 7.41 16.00
C GLN A 25 -1.19 7.96 15.34
N LEU A 26 -1.44 7.53 14.11
CA LEU A 26 -2.65 7.84 13.34
C LEU A 26 -3.65 6.69 13.41
N ASP A 27 -4.93 7.03 13.34
CA ASP A 27 -6.00 6.04 13.13
C ASP A 27 -6.05 5.71 11.64
N LEU A 28 -5.38 4.63 11.27
CA LEU A 28 -5.39 4.14 9.90
C LEU A 28 -6.42 3.01 9.76
N PRO A 29 -7.17 2.97 8.65
CA PRO A 29 -8.05 1.84 8.37
C PRO A 29 -7.22 0.55 8.26
N SER A 30 -7.74 -0.54 8.81
CA SER A 30 -7.08 -1.86 8.81
C SER A 30 -6.80 -2.42 7.41
N THR A 31 -7.41 -1.85 6.37
CA THR A 31 -7.12 -2.13 4.96
C THR A 31 -5.71 -1.69 4.56
N LEU A 32 -5.16 -0.66 5.21
CA LEU A 32 -3.80 -0.21 5.03
C LEU A 32 -2.89 -0.97 6.00
N LYS A 33 -2.20 -2.00 5.51
CA LYS A 33 -1.18 -2.77 6.25
C LYS A 33 0.11 -1.96 6.45
N ILE A 34 0.01 -0.74 6.96
CA ILE A 34 1.11 0.20 7.19
C ILE A 34 1.21 0.47 8.68
N HIS A 35 2.43 0.69 9.19
CA HIS A 35 2.63 1.03 10.59
C HIS A 35 1.96 2.39 10.92
N PRO A 36 1.14 2.48 11.98
CA PRO A 36 0.36 3.68 12.26
C PRO A 36 1.17 4.82 12.88
N ILE A 37 2.46 4.62 13.17
CA ILE A 37 3.32 5.64 13.80
C ILE A 37 4.14 6.36 12.73
N PHE A 38 4.01 7.69 12.70
CA PHE A 38 4.68 8.56 11.74
C PHE A 38 5.44 9.67 12.46
N HIS A 39 6.63 9.99 11.93
CA HIS A 39 7.38 11.16 12.34
C HIS A 39 6.67 12.45 11.91
N VAL A 40 6.76 13.52 12.72
CA VAL A 40 6.10 14.82 12.48
C VAL A 40 6.40 15.43 11.11
N SER A 41 7.57 15.16 10.53
CA SER A 41 7.94 15.65 9.18
C SER A 41 7.12 15.03 8.04
N MET A 42 6.49 13.87 8.28
CA MET A 42 5.63 13.20 7.30
C MET A 42 4.16 13.61 7.44
N LEU A 43 3.82 14.37 8.48
CA LEU A 43 2.47 14.82 8.76
C LEU A 43 2.27 16.24 8.25
N ARG A 44 1.07 16.52 7.75
CA ARG A 44 0.61 17.88 7.52
C ARG A 44 -0.73 18.07 8.22
N PRO A 45 -0.94 19.22 8.90
CA PRO A 45 -2.26 19.54 9.42
C PRO A 45 -3.25 19.59 8.25
N TYR A 46 -4.39 18.94 8.44
CA TYR A 46 -5.48 19.02 7.49
C TYR A 46 -6.13 20.40 7.59
N GLN A 47 -6.17 21.13 6.47
CA GLN A 47 -6.91 22.38 6.33
C GLN A 47 -8.15 22.05 5.51
N GLY A 48 -9.31 21.97 6.17
CA GLY A 48 -10.59 21.87 5.46
C GLY A 48 -10.93 23.22 4.84
N ASP A 49 -11.32 23.23 3.58
CA ASP A 49 -11.91 24.42 2.97
C ASP A 49 -13.35 24.53 3.51
N GLU A 50 -13.67 25.60 4.25
CA GLU A 50 -15.00 25.81 4.86
C GLU A 50 -16.12 25.96 3.82
N GLU A 51 -15.78 26.41 2.61
CA GLU A 51 -16.71 26.58 1.49
C GLU A 51 -17.02 25.28 0.74
N ASP A 52 -16.08 24.32 0.75
CA ASP A 52 -16.24 23.03 0.08
C ASP A 52 -15.52 21.92 0.87
N PRO A 53 -16.22 21.30 1.84
CA PRO A 53 -15.65 20.23 2.64
C PRO A 53 -15.25 18.99 1.81
N SER A 54 -15.80 18.82 0.59
CA SER A 54 -15.48 17.70 -0.30
C SER A 54 -14.17 17.88 -1.07
N ARG A 55 -13.61 19.10 -1.11
CA ARG A 55 -12.35 19.40 -1.80
C ARG A 55 -11.12 18.72 -1.18
N GLY A 56 -11.15 18.45 0.12
CA GLY A 56 -10.11 17.70 0.82
C GLY A 56 -10.25 16.18 0.73
N GLU A 57 -11.38 15.69 0.20
CA GLU A 57 -11.63 14.27 0.02
C GLU A 57 -10.92 13.78 -1.26
N SER A 58 -9.92 12.92 -1.06
CA SER A 58 -9.24 12.26 -2.17
C SER A 58 -10.21 11.27 -2.83
N HIS A 59 -10.84 11.67 -3.93
CA HIS A 59 -11.59 10.80 -4.86
C HIS A 59 -10.71 9.75 -5.57
N ARG A 60 -9.40 9.73 -5.28
CA ARG A 60 -8.51 8.71 -5.84
C ARG A 60 -8.94 7.35 -5.32
N ALA A 61 -9.22 6.44 -6.26
CA ALA A 61 -9.45 5.03 -5.94
C ALA A 61 -8.40 4.57 -4.90
N PRO A 62 -8.82 3.91 -3.80
CA PRO A 62 -7.88 3.38 -2.84
C PRO A 62 -6.83 2.56 -3.60
N PRO A 63 -5.53 2.67 -3.27
CA PRO A 63 -4.54 1.80 -3.89
C PRO A 63 -5.04 0.38 -3.72
N VAL A 64 -5.19 -0.35 -4.82
CA VAL A 64 -5.57 -1.76 -4.79
C VAL A 64 -4.46 -2.45 -3.99
N VAL A 65 -4.70 -2.61 -2.69
CA VAL A 65 -3.89 -3.49 -1.86
C VAL A 65 -4.29 -4.86 -2.32
N THR A 66 -3.61 -5.37 -3.36
CA THR A 66 -3.64 -6.78 -3.67
C THR A 66 -3.24 -7.44 -2.37
N LYS A 67 -4.20 -8.05 -1.67
CA LYS A 67 -3.90 -9.07 -0.69
C LYS A 67 -2.89 -9.98 -1.40
N SER A 68 -1.80 -10.20 -0.69
CA SER A 68 -0.72 -11.10 -1.04
C SER A 68 -1.21 -12.27 -1.90
N PHE A 69 -0.39 -12.69 -2.85
CA PHE A 69 -0.59 -13.91 -3.63
C PHE A 69 -0.50 -15.18 -2.76
N ASP A 70 -1.18 -15.20 -1.61
CA ASP A 70 -1.49 -16.41 -0.85
C ASP A 70 -2.72 -17.06 -1.51
N LYS A 71 -2.63 -17.29 -2.83
CA LYS A 71 -3.54 -18.23 -3.46
C LYS A 71 -3.02 -19.59 -3.02
N GLU A 72 -3.67 -20.21 -2.04
CA GLU A 72 -3.43 -21.62 -1.72
C GLU A 72 -3.46 -22.39 -3.05
N ILE A 73 -2.40 -23.14 -3.34
CA ILE A 73 -2.29 -23.90 -4.58
C ILE A 73 -3.29 -25.05 -4.47
N GLU A 74 -4.41 -24.96 -5.19
CA GLU A 74 -5.47 -25.97 -5.13
C GLU A 74 -5.03 -27.31 -5.71
N GLU A 75 -4.31 -27.33 -6.84
CA GLU A 75 -3.74 -28.55 -7.42
C GLU A 75 -2.63 -28.23 -8.45
N VAL A 76 -1.56 -29.03 -8.52
CA VAL A 76 -0.53 -28.89 -9.56
C VAL A 76 -0.94 -29.68 -10.79
N LEU A 77 -1.36 -29.00 -11.86
CA LEU A 77 -1.83 -29.62 -13.10
C LEU A 77 -0.73 -30.37 -13.86
N SER A 78 0.50 -29.85 -13.88
CA SER A 78 1.64 -30.53 -14.51
C SER A 78 2.98 -29.92 -14.08
N HIS A 79 4.07 -30.65 -14.31
CA HIS A 79 5.42 -30.10 -14.16
C HIS A 79 6.26 -30.34 -15.42
N LYS A 80 7.12 -29.38 -15.76
CA LYS A 80 8.04 -29.48 -16.90
C LYS A 80 9.48 -29.33 -16.42
N VAL A 81 10.29 -30.33 -16.72
CA VAL A 81 11.72 -30.32 -16.45
C VAL A 81 12.48 -29.82 -17.68
N ILE A 82 13.16 -28.68 -17.54
CA ILE A 82 13.99 -28.13 -18.60
C ILE A 82 15.43 -28.57 -18.36
N ARG A 83 16.00 -29.32 -19.31
CA ARG A 83 17.40 -29.76 -19.29
C ARG A 83 18.17 -29.01 -20.37
N ARG A 84 19.19 -28.25 -19.98
CA ARG A 84 20.13 -27.58 -20.89
C ARG A 84 21.53 -28.15 -20.63
N ARG A 85 22.31 -28.33 -21.69
CA ARG A 85 23.66 -28.92 -21.62
C ARG A 85 24.53 -28.04 -20.71
N GLY A 86 25.09 -28.63 -19.65
CA GLY A 86 25.94 -27.94 -18.67
C GLY A 86 25.22 -27.20 -17.54
N VAL A 87 23.88 -27.21 -17.49
CA VAL A 87 23.10 -26.53 -16.44
C VAL A 87 22.30 -27.54 -15.64
N LYS A 88 22.25 -27.37 -14.31
CA LYS A 88 21.40 -28.19 -13.43
C LYS A 88 19.93 -28.07 -13.88
N PRO A 89 19.20 -29.19 -14.01
CA PRO A 89 17.83 -29.15 -14.51
C PRO A 89 16.93 -28.33 -13.58
N THR A 90 16.03 -27.55 -14.16
CA THR A 90 15.05 -26.74 -13.41
C THR A 90 13.65 -27.27 -13.66
N THR A 91 12.93 -27.57 -12.59
CA THR A 91 11.53 -28.00 -12.63
C THR A 91 10.61 -26.79 -12.50
N HIS A 92 9.73 -26.60 -13.46
CA HIS A 92 8.67 -25.60 -13.40
C HIS A 92 7.35 -26.31 -13.12
N TYR A 93 6.63 -25.85 -12.11
CA TYR A 93 5.29 -26.33 -11.76
C TYR A 93 4.26 -25.43 -12.42
N PHE A 94 3.32 -26.03 -13.15
CA PHE A 94 2.16 -25.34 -13.68
C PHE A 94 0.99 -25.59 -12.74
N ILE A 95 0.45 -24.49 -12.22
CA ILE A 95 -0.75 -24.39 -11.41
C ILE A 95 -1.89 -23.85 -12.26
#